data_AF-A0A6I9NHH7-F1
#
_entry.id   AF-A0A6I9NHH7-F1
#
_cell.length_a   1.000
_cell.length_b   1.000
_cell.length_c   1.000
_cell.angle_alpha   90.00
_cell.angle_beta   90.00
_cell.angle_gamma   90.00
#
_symmetry.space_group_name_H-M   'P 1'
#
loop_
_entity.id
_entity.type
_entity.pdbx_description
1 polymer ?
#
loop_
_entity_poly.entity_id
_entity_poly.type
_entity_poly.pdbx_seq_one_letter_code
_entity_poly.pdbx_strand_id
1 'polypeptide(L)'
;MSAQKGRSGDRSYTDWMSQLPPELHDNPLHNLTIPGSHDSMSYDLDLSSAIIEPDGLKKLSKMYCARKILYKWARTQEESILKQLDAGVRYFDLRIARKDNDPDPNRLYFYHGLLTQTDVETILRVMNDWAERHPKEILILSFSHFKGFVKRYEDQLHCHLINFIKTLFGAKLCKRV
;
A
#
# COMPACT_ATOMS: atom_id res chain seq x y z
N MET A 1 -33.00 -26.80 8.95
CA MET A 1 -32.83 -25.33 8.91
C MET A 1 -32.29 -24.95 7.54
N SER A 2 -33.14 -24.37 6.68
CA SER A 2 -32.76 -24.01 5.31
C SER A 2 -31.96 -22.72 5.35
N ALA A 3 -30.71 -22.76 4.90
CA ALA A 3 -29.94 -21.54 4.63
C ALA A 3 -30.72 -20.71 3.60
N GLN A 4 -31.16 -19.52 3.99
CA GLN A 4 -31.72 -18.58 3.05
C GLN A 4 -30.60 -18.15 2.09
N LYS A 5 -30.74 -18.56 0.83
CA LYS A 5 -29.91 -18.11 -0.28
C LYS A 5 -30.23 -16.63 -0.50
N GLY A 6 -29.48 -15.76 0.16
CA GLY A 6 -29.61 -14.32 0.01
C GLY A 6 -29.49 -13.93 -1.46
N ARG A 7 -30.46 -13.15 -1.95
CA ARG A 7 -30.49 -12.57 -3.29
C ARG A 7 -29.11 -12.03 -3.67
N SER A 8 -28.60 -12.46 -4.81
CA SER A 8 -27.45 -11.86 -5.51
C SER A 8 -27.86 -10.50 -6.07
N GLY A 9 -28.10 -9.52 -5.19
CA GLY A 9 -27.89 -8.13 -5.54
C GLY A 9 -26.38 -7.94 -5.67
N ASP A 10 -25.96 -7.15 -6.64
CA ASP A 10 -24.57 -6.75 -6.87
C ASP A 10 -23.99 -6.23 -5.55
N ARG A 11 -23.29 -7.08 -4.79
CA ARG A 11 -22.76 -6.71 -3.49
C ARG A 11 -21.50 -5.92 -3.76
N SER A 12 -21.62 -4.60 -3.63
CA SER A 12 -20.46 -3.73 -3.54
C SER A 12 -19.62 -4.13 -2.33
N TYR A 13 -18.37 -4.53 -2.56
CA TYR A 13 -17.39 -4.81 -1.51
C TYR A 13 -16.75 -3.54 -0.96
N THR A 14 -17.06 -2.37 -1.53
CA THR A 14 -16.45 -1.09 -1.18
C THR A 14 -16.69 -0.70 0.29
N ASP A 15 -17.84 -1.08 0.87
CA ASP A 15 -18.26 -0.67 2.23
C ASP A 15 -18.56 -1.88 3.13
N TRP A 16 -17.83 -2.99 2.96
CA TRP A 16 -18.17 -4.25 3.63
C TRP A 16 -18.05 -4.21 5.15
N MET A 17 -17.13 -3.43 5.73
CA MET A 17 -17.01 -3.33 7.19
C MET A 17 -18.23 -2.61 7.78
N SER A 18 -18.73 -1.59 7.10
CA SER A 18 -19.94 -0.84 7.49
C SER A 18 -21.23 -1.65 7.42
N GLN A 19 -21.22 -2.72 6.60
CA GLN A 19 -22.34 -3.63 6.36
C GLN A 19 -22.28 -4.88 7.24
N LEU A 20 -21.29 -4.98 8.13
CA LEU A 20 -21.24 -6.08 9.09
C LEU A 20 -22.48 -6.05 10.00
N PRO A 21 -22.93 -7.21 10.50
CA PRO A 21 -23.92 -7.26 11.56
C PRO A 21 -23.50 -6.37 12.74
N PRO A 22 -24.42 -5.64 13.38
CA PRO A 22 -24.10 -4.72 14.47
C PRO A 22 -23.27 -5.35 15.60
N GLU A 23 -23.46 -6.64 15.85
CA GLU A 23 -22.74 -7.41 16.88
C GLU A 23 -21.24 -7.57 16.57
N LEU A 24 -20.84 -7.37 15.30
CA LEU A 24 -19.44 -7.45 14.86
C LEU A 24 -18.74 -6.09 14.85
N HIS A 25 -19.45 -4.96 15.02
CA HIS A 25 -18.81 -3.64 15.02
C HIS A 25 -17.91 -3.40 16.23
N ASP A 26 -18.21 -4.03 17.36
CA ASP A 26 -17.42 -3.93 18.59
C ASP A 26 -16.39 -5.07 18.74
N ASN A 27 -16.28 -5.95 17.74
CA ASN A 27 -15.31 -7.03 17.77
C ASN A 27 -13.89 -6.51 17.52
N PRO A 28 -12.87 -6.98 18.26
CA PRO A 28 -11.49 -6.66 17.97
C PRO A 28 -11.11 -7.03 16.52
N LEU A 29 -10.35 -6.15 15.84
CA LEU A 29 -9.97 -6.36 14.43
C LEU A 29 -9.26 -7.70 14.19
N HIS A 30 -8.50 -8.21 15.18
CA HIS A 30 -7.82 -9.50 15.07
C HIS A 30 -8.78 -10.71 15.07
N ASN A 31 -10.05 -10.53 15.42
CA ASN A 31 -11.10 -11.55 15.33
C ASN A 31 -11.86 -11.49 13.99
N LEU A 32 -11.59 -10.49 13.15
CA LEU A 32 -12.20 -10.37 11.83
C LEU A 32 -11.31 -11.01 10.77
N THR A 33 -11.93 -11.66 9.78
CA THR A 33 -11.22 -12.04 8.56
C THR A 33 -11.15 -10.83 7.65
N ILE A 34 -9.95 -10.26 7.52
CA ILE A 34 -9.72 -9.02 6.77
C ILE A 34 -8.88 -9.35 5.53
N PRO A 35 -9.39 -9.09 4.30
CA PRO A 35 -8.60 -9.27 3.08
C PRO A 35 -7.45 -8.26 3.02
N GLY A 36 -6.28 -8.75 2.64
CA GLY A 36 -5.06 -7.96 2.48
C GLY A 36 -4.40 -8.21 1.13
N SER A 37 -3.60 -7.25 0.67
CA SER A 37 -2.74 -7.38 -0.51
C SER A 37 -1.27 -7.36 -0.10
N HIS A 38 -0.52 -8.30 -0.69
CA HIS A 38 0.93 -8.41 -0.53
C HIS A 38 1.62 -7.59 -1.62
N ASP A 39 2.62 -6.78 -1.24
CA ASP A 39 3.27 -5.81 -2.14
C ASP A 39 2.24 -4.99 -2.94
N SER A 40 1.33 -4.33 -2.21
CA SER A 40 0.10 -3.71 -2.73
C SER A 40 0.30 -2.77 -3.91
N MET A 41 1.48 -2.15 -3.98
CA MET A 41 1.84 -1.15 -4.99
C MET A 41 2.57 -1.73 -6.20
N SER A 42 2.73 -3.05 -6.29
CA SER A 42 3.47 -3.70 -7.38
C SER A 42 2.79 -3.61 -8.75
N TYR A 43 1.51 -3.18 -8.81
CA TYR A 43 0.84 -2.86 -10.07
C TYR A 43 1.47 -1.66 -10.79
N ASP A 44 2.11 -0.75 -10.05
CA ASP A 44 2.69 0.51 -10.54
C ASP A 44 4.22 0.46 -10.69
N LEU A 45 4.81 -0.74 -10.74
CA LEU A 45 6.25 -0.89 -10.95
C LEU A 45 6.68 -0.22 -12.25
N ASP A 46 7.77 0.54 -12.18
CA ASP A 46 8.38 1.24 -13.30
C ASP A 46 9.42 0.33 -13.95
N LEU A 47 9.11 -0.20 -15.13
CA LEU A 47 10.04 -1.00 -15.93
C LEU A 47 11.28 -0.21 -16.36
N SER A 48 11.20 1.12 -16.39
CA SER A 48 12.31 2.01 -16.71
C SER A 48 13.20 2.33 -15.49
N SER A 49 12.76 2.00 -14.28
CA SER A 49 13.57 2.17 -13.06
C SER A 49 14.77 1.22 -13.02
N ALA A 50 15.73 1.55 -12.16
CA ALA A 50 16.85 0.66 -11.87
C ALA A 50 16.37 -0.53 -11.02
N ILE A 51 17.05 -1.67 -11.16
CA ILE A 51 16.87 -2.79 -10.25
C ILE A 51 17.45 -2.37 -8.89
N ILE A 52 16.62 -2.39 -7.84
CA ILE A 52 17.04 -2.04 -6.48
C ILE A 52 17.12 -3.27 -5.57
N GLU A 53 16.53 -4.39 -5.98
CA GLU A 53 16.72 -5.71 -5.39
C GLU A 53 16.44 -6.83 -6.41
N PRO A 54 16.97 -8.04 -6.19
CA PRO A 54 18.03 -8.38 -5.24
C PRO A 54 19.37 -7.74 -5.64
N ASP A 55 20.29 -7.57 -4.67
CA ASP A 55 21.55 -6.85 -4.88
C ASP A 55 22.41 -7.45 -6.01
N GLY A 56 22.37 -8.78 -6.19
CA GLY A 56 23.07 -9.48 -7.28
C GLY A 56 22.64 -9.07 -8.68
N LEU A 57 21.40 -8.61 -8.86
CA LEU A 57 20.85 -8.20 -10.16
C LEU A 57 21.01 -6.71 -10.44
N LYS A 58 21.45 -5.90 -9.47
CA LYS A 58 21.64 -4.44 -9.65
C LYS A 58 22.59 -4.10 -10.80
N LYS A 59 23.67 -4.86 -10.96
CA LYS A 59 24.65 -4.70 -12.06
C LYS A 59 24.03 -4.90 -13.44
N LEU A 60 22.91 -5.62 -13.51
CA LEU A 60 22.17 -5.92 -14.74
C LEU A 60 21.08 -4.88 -15.04
N SER A 61 20.94 -3.81 -14.24
CA SER A 61 19.90 -2.79 -14.42
C SER A 61 19.89 -2.14 -15.80
N LYS A 62 21.04 -2.03 -16.46
CA LYS A 62 21.14 -1.47 -17.82
C LYS A 62 20.55 -2.41 -18.89
N MET A 63 20.40 -3.70 -18.59
CA MET A 63 19.83 -4.68 -19.50
C MET A 63 18.31 -4.67 -19.40
N TYR A 64 17.64 -4.22 -20.46
CA TYR A 64 16.18 -4.20 -20.53
C TYR A 64 15.55 -5.59 -20.30
N CYS A 65 16.15 -6.66 -20.83
CA CYS A 65 15.65 -8.02 -20.65
C CYS A 65 15.66 -8.46 -19.17
N ALA A 66 16.71 -8.11 -18.41
CA ALA A 66 16.79 -8.42 -16.98
C ALA A 66 15.68 -7.70 -16.20
N ARG A 67 15.48 -6.40 -16.48
CA ARG A 67 14.37 -5.63 -15.89
C ARG A 67 13.01 -6.21 -16.26
N LYS A 68 12.81 -6.64 -17.51
CA LYS A 68 11.55 -7.24 -17.97
C LYS A 68 11.25 -8.58 -17.30
N ILE A 69 12.26 -9.41 -17.07
CA ILE A 69 12.10 -10.67 -16.32
C ILE A 69 11.76 -10.36 -14.87
N LEU A 70 12.54 -9.47 -14.22
CA LEU A 70 12.29 -9.10 -12.83
C LEU A 70 10.91 -8.48 -12.64
N TYR A 71 10.48 -7.57 -13.52
CA TYR A 71 9.16 -6.96 -13.50
C TYR A 71 8.04 -8.01 -13.43
N LYS A 72 8.14 -9.09 -14.22
CA LYS A 72 7.16 -10.18 -14.21
C LYS A 72 7.17 -10.99 -12.91
N TRP A 73 8.32 -11.15 -12.28
CA TRP A 73 8.43 -11.87 -11.01
C TRP A 73 8.05 -11.02 -9.81
N ALA A 74 8.28 -9.71 -9.91
CA ALA A 74 8.06 -8.74 -8.86
C ALA A 74 6.61 -8.29 -8.73
N ARG A 75 5.83 -8.37 -9.81
CA ARG A 75 4.44 -7.92 -9.82
C ARG A 75 3.54 -8.97 -9.16
N THR A 76 2.97 -8.60 -8.02
CA THR A 76 2.02 -9.40 -7.24
C THR A 76 0.57 -8.92 -7.41
N GLN A 77 0.37 -7.67 -7.83
CA GLN A 77 -0.92 -7.04 -8.02
C GLN A 77 -1.10 -6.58 -9.46
N GLU A 78 -2.29 -6.82 -10.02
CA GLU A 78 -2.66 -6.29 -11.34
C GLU A 78 -3.38 -4.96 -11.24
N GLU A 79 -4.18 -4.79 -10.20
CA GLU A 79 -5.13 -3.69 -10.05
C GLU A 79 -4.60 -2.53 -9.20
N SER A 80 -5.12 -1.33 -9.49
CA SER A 80 -4.72 -0.11 -8.80
C SER A 80 -5.15 -0.10 -7.33
N ILE A 81 -4.55 0.78 -6.53
CA ILE A 81 -4.87 0.89 -5.10
C ILE A 81 -6.36 1.17 -4.84
N LEU A 82 -6.99 2.01 -5.68
CA LEU A 82 -8.42 2.31 -5.61
C LEU A 82 -9.26 1.07 -5.90
N LYS A 83 -8.91 0.32 -6.95
CA LYS A 83 -9.62 -0.92 -7.27
C LYS A 83 -9.45 -1.99 -6.21
N GLN A 84 -8.28 -2.09 -5.57
CA GLN A 84 -8.07 -2.98 -4.43
C GLN A 84 -8.98 -2.59 -3.25
N LEU A 85 -9.07 -1.29 -2.94
CA LEU A 85 -9.98 -0.77 -1.91
C LEU A 85 -11.45 -1.07 -2.22
N ASP A 86 -11.88 -0.84 -3.47
CA ASP A 86 -13.24 -1.10 -3.94
C ASP A 86 -13.58 -2.60 -3.97
N ALA A 87 -12.58 -3.46 -4.21
CA ALA A 87 -12.69 -4.91 -4.11
C ALA A 87 -12.72 -5.42 -2.66
N GLY A 88 -12.60 -4.54 -1.67
CA GLY A 88 -12.73 -4.86 -0.24
C GLY A 88 -11.42 -5.04 0.51
N VAL A 89 -10.25 -4.87 -0.12
CA VAL A 89 -8.95 -4.96 0.56
C VAL A 89 -8.84 -3.88 1.64
N ARG A 90 -8.40 -4.26 2.85
CA ARG A 90 -8.21 -3.34 3.99
C ARG A 90 -6.84 -3.43 4.62
N TYR A 91 -6.05 -4.46 4.34
CA TYR A 91 -4.64 -4.52 4.72
C TYR A 91 -3.75 -4.31 3.49
N PHE A 92 -2.77 -3.41 3.61
CA PHE A 92 -1.85 -3.06 2.53
C PHE A 92 -0.40 -3.21 3.01
N ASP A 93 0.35 -4.15 2.42
CA ASP A 93 1.81 -4.21 2.54
C ASP A 93 2.43 -3.13 1.65
N LEU A 94 3.09 -2.15 2.26
CA LEU A 94 3.65 -0.95 1.65
C LEU A 94 5.16 -0.88 1.93
N ARG A 95 5.95 -1.43 1.00
CA ARG A 95 7.42 -1.40 1.10
C ARG A 95 7.96 -0.07 0.58
N ILE A 96 8.78 0.60 1.38
CA ILE A 96 9.20 1.98 1.12
C ILE A 96 10.65 2.03 0.64
N ALA A 97 10.92 2.83 -0.37
CA ALA A 97 12.26 3.07 -0.89
C ALA A 97 12.55 4.54 -1.14
N ARG A 98 13.82 4.92 -0.96
CA ARG A 98 14.40 6.19 -1.40
C ARG A 98 15.22 5.97 -2.68
N LYS A 99 15.04 6.85 -3.66
CA LYS A 99 15.87 6.91 -4.88
C LYS A 99 17.14 7.72 -4.57
N ASP A 100 18.33 7.17 -4.83
CA ASP A 100 19.62 7.80 -4.47
C ASP A 100 19.80 9.23 -5.03
N ASN A 101 19.26 9.53 -6.21
CA ASN A 101 19.44 10.81 -6.91
C ASN A 101 18.12 11.54 -7.19
N ASP A 102 17.07 11.35 -6.36
CA ASP A 102 15.86 12.15 -6.55
C ASP A 102 16.15 13.62 -6.18
N PRO A 103 15.76 14.59 -7.01
CA PRO A 103 15.95 16.02 -6.72
C PRO A 103 15.21 16.48 -5.47
N ASP A 104 14.14 15.81 -5.09
CA ASP A 104 13.45 16.03 -3.84
C ASP A 104 14.07 15.13 -2.74
N PRO A 105 14.69 15.72 -1.70
CA PRO A 105 15.39 14.95 -0.68
C PRO A 105 14.46 14.05 0.14
N ASN A 106 13.17 14.40 0.22
CA ASN A 106 12.18 13.71 1.05
C ASN A 106 11.27 12.78 0.25
N ARG A 107 11.39 12.75 -1.10
CA ARG A 107 10.51 11.93 -1.93
C ARG A 107 10.81 10.45 -1.79
N LEU A 108 9.76 9.73 -1.40
CA LEU A 108 9.74 8.29 -1.20
C LEU A 108 8.87 7.61 -2.25
N TYR A 109 9.23 6.37 -2.60
CA TYR A 109 8.50 5.53 -3.54
C TYR A 109 8.19 4.19 -2.89
N PHE A 110 7.32 3.40 -3.52
CA PHE A 110 7.20 2.00 -3.18
C PHE A 110 8.15 1.17 -4.04
N TYR A 111 8.36 -0.08 -3.65
CA TYR A 111 9.17 -0.98 -4.45
C TYR A 111 8.88 -2.46 -4.23
N HIS A 112 9.23 -3.24 -5.25
CA HIS A 112 9.46 -4.68 -5.17
C HIS A 112 10.33 -5.05 -6.37
N GLY A 113 11.62 -5.35 -6.16
CA GLY A 113 12.59 -5.48 -7.26
C GLY A 113 12.96 -4.16 -7.95
N LEU A 114 11.93 -3.50 -8.49
CA LEU A 114 11.91 -2.21 -9.17
C LEU A 114 11.15 -1.19 -8.31
N LEU A 115 11.31 0.09 -8.62
CA LEU A 115 10.58 1.18 -7.95
C LEU A 115 9.21 1.38 -8.61
N THR A 116 8.27 2.00 -7.90
CA THR A 116 7.04 2.50 -8.52
C THR A 116 7.24 3.81 -9.28
N GLN A 117 6.33 4.09 -10.21
CA GLN A 117 6.25 5.38 -10.88
C GLN A 117 5.74 6.46 -9.93
N THR A 118 4.67 6.16 -9.20
CA THR A 118 4.01 7.06 -8.26
C THR A 118 4.71 7.07 -6.91
N ASP A 119 4.84 8.25 -6.31
CA ASP A 119 5.43 8.44 -4.99
C ASP A 119 4.45 8.08 -3.85
N VAL A 120 5.00 7.91 -2.64
CA VAL A 120 4.25 7.50 -1.44
C VAL A 120 3.19 8.51 -1.04
N GLU A 121 3.51 9.80 -1.07
CA GLU A 121 2.59 10.84 -0.62
C GLU A 121 1.35 10.92 -1.51
N THR A 122 1.55 10.82 -2.82
CA THR A 122 0.46 10.79 -3.80
C THR A 122 -0.52 9.64 -3.53
N ILE A 123 -0.01 8.42 -3.32
CA ILE A 123 -0.87 7.26 -3.04
C ILE A 123 -1.58 7.39 -1.70
N LEU A 124 -0.89 7.88 -0.66
CA LEU A 124 -1.53 8.07 0.64
C LEU A 124 -2.66 9.11 0.58
N ARG A 125 -2.54 10.17 -0.24
CA ARG A 125 -3.63 11.12 -0.50
C ARG A 125 -4.82 10.43 -1.15
N VAL A 126 -4.59 9.62 -2.18
CA VAL A 126 -5.64 8.82 -2.82
C VAL A 126 -6.36 7.92 -1.81
N MET A 127 -5.61 7.26 -0.92
CA MET A 127 -6.20 6.42 0.14
C MET A 127 -6.96 7.24 1.19
N ASN A 128 -6.48 8.43 1.56
CA ASN A 128 -7.19 9.35 2.45
C ASN A 128 -8.52 9.81 1.84
N ASP A 129 -8.52 10.22 0.58
CA ASP A 129 -9.72 10.69 -0.13
C ASP A 129 -10.75 9.57 -0.31
N TRP A 130 -10.28 8.32 -0.43
CA TRP A 130 -11.14 7.15 -0.37
C TRP A 130 -11.71 6.98 1.04
N ALA A 131 -10.88 6.99 2.09
CA ALA A 131 -11.35 6.84 3.47
C ALA A 131 -12.36 7.92 3.91
N GLU A 132 -12.27 9.14 3.36
CA GLU A 132 -13.25 10.21 3.60
C GLU A 132 -14.65 9.89 3.07
N ARG A 133 -14.73 9.17 1.95
CA ARG A 133 -16.00 8.72 1.34
C ARG A 133 -16.53 7.44 1.98
N HIS A 134 -15.70 6.71 2.71
CA HIS A 134 -15.99 5.42 3.32
C HIS A 134 -15.72 5.45 4.85
N PRO A 135 -16.41 6.31 5.62
CA PRO A 135 -16.03 6.69 7.00
C PRO A 135 -16.16 5.57 8.04
N LYS A 136 -16.78 4.45 7.68
CA LYS A 136 -16.94 3.27 8.55
C LYS A 136 -15.96 2.14 8.21
N GLU A 137 -15.11 2.33 7.21
CA GLU A 137 -14.08 1.37 6.82
C GLU A 137 -12.78 1.67 7.55
N ILE A 138 -12.04 0.62 7.90
CA ILE A 138 -10.75 0.74 8.59
C ILE A 138 -9.64 0.25 7.66
N LEU A 139 -8.65 1.12 7.42
CA LEU A 139 -7.47 0.78 6.62
C LEU A 139 -6.29 0.44 7.53
N ILE A 140 -5.64 -0.69 7.27
CA ILE A 140 -4.42 -1.15 7.93
C ILE A 140 -3.25 -0.97 6.96
N LEU A 141 -2.44 0.05 7.18
CA LEU A 141 -1.31 0.41 6.33
C LEU A 141 0.00 -0.08 6.95
N SER A 142 0.65 -1.07 6.33
CA SER A 142 1.89 -1.65 6.83
C SER A 142 3.10 -1.08 6.08
N PHE A 143 3.76 -0.08 6.67
CA PHE A 143 4.99 0.50 6.14
C PHE A 143 6.20 -0.33 6.55
N SER A 144 6.96 -0.84 5.59
CA SER A 144 8.04 -1.81 5.88
C SER A 144 9.23 -1.71 4.91
N HIS A 145 10.27 -2.51 5.17
CA HIS A 145 11.43 -2.75 4.29
C HIS A 145 12.17 -1.50 3.77
N PHE A 146 12.20 -0.41 4.55
CA PHE A 146 12.78 0.88 4.19
C PHE A 146 14.15 0.79 3.47
N LYS A 147 14.15 0.84 2.13
CA LYS A 147 15.34 0.68 1.27
C LYS A 147 15.91 2.04 0.89
N GLY A 148 17.24 2.17 0.94
CA GLY A 148 17.91 3.45 0.62
C GLY A 148 17.84 4.47 1.76
N PHE A 149 17.36 4.07 2.94
CA PHE A 149 17.44 4.84 4.17
C PHE A 149 18.85 4.65 4.74
N VAL A 150 19.79 5.53 4.35
CA VAL A 150 21.17 5.47 4.85
C VAL A 150 21.31 6.34 6.09
N LYS A 151 22.22 5.95 6.99
CA LYS A 151 22.43 6.59 8.31
C LYS A 151 22.47 8.13 8.32
N ARG A 152 22.93 8.76 7.23
CA ARG A 152 23.03 10.23 7.14
C ARG A 152 21.66 10.93 7.20
N TYR A 153 20.63 10.32 6.63
CA TYR A 153 19.31 10.94 6.46
C TYR A 153 18.14 10.00 6.78
N GLU A 154 18.41 8.82 7.35
CA GLU A 154 17.41 7.85 7.80
C GLU A 154 16.37 8.46 8.75
N ASP A 155 16.82 9.12 9.83
CA ASP A 155 15.93 9.75 10.81
C ASP A 155 15.08 10.86 10.18
N GLN A 156 15.66 11.66 9.27
CA GLN A 156 14.94 12.70 8.55
C GLN A 156 13.82 12.11 7.70
N LEU A 157 14.09 11.04 6.94
CA LEU A 157 13.08 10.39 6.09
C LEU A 157 11.97 9.74 6.92
N HIS A 158 12.31 9.08 8.04
CA HIS A 158 11.30 8.53 8.95
C HIS A 158 10.44 9.63 9.57
N CYS A 159 11.06 10.72 10.06
CA CYS A 159 10.33 11.85 10.62
C CYS A 159 9.42 12.51 9.57
N HIS A 160 9.91 12.68 8.35
CA HIS A 160 9.13 13.21 7.23
C HIS A 160 7.90 12.35 6.96
N LEU A 161 8.06 11.04 6.78
CA LEU A 161 6.96 10.12 6.51
C LEU A 161 5.94 10.09 7.66
N ILE A 162 6.40 10.03 8.92
CA ILE A 162 5.52 10.02 10.09
C ILE A 162 4.73 11.33 10.19
N ASN A 163 5.38 12.48 10.00
CA ASN A 163 4.73 13.78 10.06
C ASN A 163 3.73 13.96 8.92
N PHE A 164 4.07 13.49 7.72
CA PHE A 164 3.16 13.46 6.59
C PHE A 164 1.90 12.65 6.89
N ILE A 165 2.05 11.40 7.36
CA ILE A 165 0.93 10.52 7.73
C ILE A 165 0.06 11.16 8.80
N LYS A 166 0.67 11.70 9.86
CA LYS A 166 -0.05 12.39 10.95
C LYS A 166 -0.83 13.60 10.45
N THR A 167 -0.24 14.39 9.57
CA THR A 167 -0.88 15.59 9.01
C THR A 167 -2.02 15.23 8.07
N LEU A 168 -1.80 14.26 7.18
CA LEU A 168 -2.75 13.88 6.16
C LEU A 168 -4.00 13.20 6.75
N PHE A 169 -3.81 12.16 7.58
CA PHE A 169 -4.94 11.41 8.12
C PHE A 169 -5.53 12.07 9.37
N GLY A 170 -4.74 12.84 10.13
CA GLY A 170 -5.21 13.65 11.26
C GLY A 170 -6.04 12.84 12.26
N ALA A 171 -7.28 13.27 12.47
CA ALA A 171 -8.22 12.64 13.40
C ALA A 171 -8.65 11.22 13.00
N LYS A 172 -8.41 10.79 11.75
CA LYS A 172 -8.72 9.43 11.29
C LYS A 172 -7.74 8.38 11.81
N LEU A 173 -6.56 8.80 12.31
CA LEU A 173 -5.58 7.86 12.86
C LEU A 173 -6.08 7.28 14.17
N CYS A 174 -6.05 5.95 14.27
CA CYS A 174 -6.27 5.25 15.52
C CYS A 174 -5.17 5.63 16.51
N LYS A 175 -5.55 6.25 17.62
CA LYS A 175 -4.61 6.62 18.69
C LYS A 175 -4.28 5.38 19.50
N ARG A 176 -3.00 5.21 19.82
CA ARG A 176 -2.59 4.23 20.83
C ARG A 176 -3.14 4.71 22.17
N VAL A 177 -4.13 3.98 22.69
CA VAL A 177 -4.67 4.16 24.05
C VAL A 177 -3.76 3.44 25.04
#